data_AF-A0A822GJY8-F1
#
_entry.id   AF-A0A822GJY8-F1
#
_cell.length_a   1.000
_cell.length_b   1.000
_cell.length_c   1.000
_cell.angle_alpha   90.00
_cell.angle_beta   90.00
_cell.angle_gamma   90.00
#
_symmetry.space_group_name_H-M   'P 1'
#
loop_
_entity.id
_entity.type
_entity.pdbx_description
1 polymer ?
#
loop_
_entity_poly.entity_id
_entity_poly.type
_entity_poly.pdbx_seq_one_letter_code
_entity_poly.pdbx_strand_id
1 'polypeptide(L)' 'MKKILHATLNDTKFVTLTVDGWSDRRGRSFIGVTCHFINYKCEPQAFLIDFVRLKGPHTGENIHRITEFILDRYNLKEK' A
#
# COMPACT_ATOMS: atom_id res chain seq x y z
N MET A 1 4.36 11.08 -11.70
CA MET A 1 3.64 10.73 -10.45
C MET A 1 4.36 9.61 -9.68
N LYS A 2 4.50 8.38 -10.21
CA LYS A 2 5.20 7.27 -9.51
C LYS A 2 6.64 7.59 -9.06
N LYS A 3 7.43 8.31 -9.87
CA LYS A 3 8.82 8.69 -9.52
C LYS A 3 8.92 9.57 -8.27
N ILE A 4 7.99 10.52 -8.09
CA ILE A 4 7.98 11.41 -6.91
C ILE A 4 7.62 10.59 -5.68
N LEU A 5 6.59 9.75 -5.76
CA LEU A 5 6.21 8.85 -4.67
C LEU A 5 7.38 7.94 -4.24
N HIS A 6 8.09 7.33 -5.18
CA HIS A 6 9.28 6.53 -4.87
C HIS A 6 10.37 7.34 -4.17
N ALA A 7 10.68 8.53 -4.66
CA ALA A 7 11.68 9.40 -4.02
C ALA A 7 11.26 9.77 -2.59
N THR A 8 10.00 10.16 -2.39
CA THR A 8 9.45 10.49 -1.08
C THR A 8 9.51 9.30 -0.13
N LEU A 9 9.06 8.12 -0.55
CA LEU A 9 9.07 6.93 0.31
C LEU A 9 10.48 6.44 0.64
N ASN A 10 11.44 6.62 -0.28
CA ASN A 10 12.84 6.28 -0.02
C ASN A 10 13.43 7.15 1.10
N ASP A 11 13.09 8.45 1.15
CA ASP A 11 13.57 9.40 2.16
C ASP A 11 12.85 9.25 3.52
N THR A 12 11.69 8.62 3.55
CA THR A 12 10.94 8.37 4.78
C THR A 12 11.48 7.15 5.53
N LYS A 13 11.89 7.32 6.80
CA LYS A 13 12.43 6.22 7.61
C LYS A 13 11.38 5.23 8.09
N PHE A 14 10.24 5.72 8.58
CA PHE A 14 9.19 4.90 9.17
C PHE A 14 7.88 5.12 8.44
N VAL A 15 7.20 4.04 8.11
CA VAL A 15 5.90 4.07 7.45
C VAL A 15 4.92 3.13 8.14
N THR A 16 3.64 3.47 8.10
CA THR A 16 2.56 2.55 8.46
C THR A 16 1.65 2.35 7.26
N LEU A 17 0.99 1.20 7.20
CA LEU A 17 0.16 0.83 6.06
C LEU A 17 -1.25 0.55 6.52
N THR A 18 -2.21 1.03 5.73
CA THR A 18 -3.58 0.56 5.78
C THR A 18 -3.84 -0.24 4.51
N VAL A 19 -4.24 -1.49 4.67
CA VAL A 19 -4.67 -2.37 3.58
C VAL A 19 -6.18 -2.50 3.68
N ASP A 20 -6.89 -1.83 2.78
CA ASP A 20 -8.35 -1.85 2.71
C ASP A 20 -8.81 -2.78 1.59
N GLY A 21 -9.74 -3.68 1.87
CA GLY A 21 -10.20 -4.70 0.96
C GLY A 21 -11.72 -4.74 0.88
N TRP A 22 -12.27 -4.66 -0.34
CA TRP A 22 -13.71 -4.71 -0.56
C TRP A 22 -14.07 -5.51 -1.80
N SER A 23 -15.34 -5.92 -1.87
CA SER A 23 -15.94 -6.50 -3.05
C SER A 23 -16.94 -5.54 -3.66
N ASP A 24 -16.92 -5.39 -4.98
CA ASP A 24 -17.94 -4.60 -5.66
C ASP A 24 -19.25 -5.39 -5.82
N ARG A 25 -20.27 -4.71 -6.35
CA ARG A 25 -21.61 -5.31 -6.58
C ARG A 25 -21.61 -6.47 -7.58
N ARG A 26 -20.52 -6.69 -8.33
CA ARG A 26 -20.34 -7.78 -9.29
C ARG A 26 -19.52 -8.93 -8.69
N GLY A 27 -19.23 -8.89 -7.38
CA GLY A 27 -18.44 -9.90 -6.68
C GLY A 27 -16.95 -9.84 -7.04
N ARG A 28 -16.44 -8.71 -7.53
CA ARG A 28 -15.01 -8.53 -7.82
C ARG A 28 -14.33 -7.95 -6.58
N SER A 29 -13.28 -8.62 -6.14
CA SER A 29 -12.47 -8.20 -5.00
C SER A 29 -11.38 -7.20 -5.41
N PHE A 30 -11.18 -6.19 -4.56
CA PHE A 30 -10.18 -5.14 -4.71
C PHE A 30 -9.45 -4.92 -3.39
N ILE A 31 -8.20 -4.47 -3.50
CA ILE A 31 -7.38 -4.02 -2.38
C ILE A 31 -6.79 -2.66 -2.72
N GLY A 32 -6.94 -1.71 -1.81
CA GLY A 32 -6.22 -0.45 -1.78
C GLY A 32 -5.18 -0.48 -0.66
N VAL A 33 -3.93 -0.11 -0.99
CA VAL A 33 -2.86 0.00 0.00
C VAL A 33 -2.44 1.45 0.09
N THR A 34 -2.60 2.03 1.28
CA THR A 34 -2.21 3.41 1.58
C THR A 34 -1.08 3.42 2.59
N CYS A 35 -0.02 4.17 2.27
CA CYS A 35 1.10 4.43 3.16
C CYS A 35 0.88 5.72 3.91
N HIS A 36 1.16 5.70 5.20
CA HIS A 36 1.07 6.84 6.10
C HIS A 36 2.41 7.08 6.79
N PHE A 37 2.78 8.34 6.94
CA PHE A 37 3.97 8.75 7.69
C PHE A 37 3.88 10.22 8.10
N ILE A 38 4.81 10.67 8.93
CA ILE A 38 4.95 12.07 9.31
C ILE A 38 6.19 12.62 8.61
N ASN A 39 6.04 13.73 7.88
CA ASN A 39 7.16 14.35 7.18
C ASN A 39 8.04 15.21 8.14
N TYR A 40 9.12 15.80 7.61
CA TYR A 40 10.04 16.64 8.39
C TYR A 40 9.41 17.92 8.98
N LYS A 41 8.22 18.32 8.51
CA LYS A 41 7.44 19.45 9.03
C LYS A 41 6.43 19.01 10.09
N CYS A 42 6.47 17.76 10.52
CA CYS A 42 5.48 17.16 11.41
C CYS A 42 4.07 17.11 10.81
N GLU A 43 3.94 17.08 9.49
CA GLU A 43 2.65 17.01 8.82
C GLU A 43 2.33 15.54 8.46
N PRO A 44 1.11 15.07 8.74
CA PRO A 44 0.68 13.74 8.34
C PRO A 44 0.60 13.64 6.82
N GLN A 45 1.14 12.57 6.28
CA GLN A 45 1.11 12.23 4.86
C GLN A 45 0.36 10.93 4.67
N ALA A 46 -0.47 10.86 3.63
CA ALA A 46 -1.18 9.65 3.23
C ALA A 46 -1.13 9.50 1.71
N PHE A 47 -0.56 8.39 1.23
CA PHE A 47 -0.41 8.12 -0.19
C PHE A 47 -0.95 6.75 -0.54
N LEU A 48 -1.89 6.70 -1.50
CA LEU A 48 -2.31 5.44 -2.12
C LEU A 48 -1.14 4.90 -2.96
N ILE A 49 -0.47 3.87 -2.46
CA ILE A 49 0.71 3.28 -3.12
C ILE A 49 0.32 2.18 -4.11
N ASP A 50 -0.78 1.48 -3.88
CA ASP A 50 -1.33 0.61 -4.91
C ASP A 50 -2.84 0.43 -4.79
N PHE A 51 -3.44 0.10 -5.93
CA PHE A 51 -4.83 -0.29 -6.06
C PHE A 51 -4.89 -1.47 -7.02
N VAL A 52 -5.29 -2.63 -6.51
CA VAL A 52 -5.19 -3.88 -7.25
C VAL A 52 -6.48 -4.68 -7.16
N ARG A 53 -6.83 -5.34 -8.26
CA ARG A 53 -7.89 -6.34 -8.25
C ARG A 53 -7.33 -7.64 -7.66
N LEU A 54 -7.94 -8.12 -6.57
CA LEU A 54 -7.62 -9.41 -6.02
C LEU A 54 -8.40 -10.48 -6.80
N LYS A 55 -7.68 -11.38 -7.48
CA LYS A 55 -8.30 -12.53 -8.14
C LYS A 55 -8.43 -13.65 -7.11
N GLY A 56 -9.65 -13.90 -6.63
CA GLY A 56 -9.95 -14.89 -5.60
C GLY A 56 -10.41 -14.25 -4.29
N PRO A 57 -10.65 -15.07 -3.24
CA PRO A 57 -11.17 -14.61 -1.97
C PRO A 57 -10.16 -13.78 -1.17
N HIS A 58 -10.69 -12.92 -0.28
CA HIS A 58 -9.93 -12.12 0.69
C HIS A 58 -9.38 -12.97 1.85
N THR A 59 -8.68 -14.07 1.54
CA THR A 59 -7.99 -14.86 2.56
C THR A 59 -6.76 -14.12 3.06
N GLY A 60 -6.36 -14.40 4.30
CA GLY A 60 -5.13 -13.82 4.89
C GLY A 60 -3.90 -14.09 4.02
N GLU A 61 -3.78 -15.29 3.45
CA GLU A 61 -2.69 -15.66 2.53
C GLU A 61 -2.67 -14.80 1.25
N ASN A 62 -3.84 -14.59 0.63
CA ASN A 62 -3.94 -13.77 -0.57
C ASN A 62 -3.62 -12.29 -0.29
N ILE A 63 -4.10 -11.76 0.83
CA ILE A 63 -3.83 -10.39 1.29
C ILE A 63 -2.34 -10.24 1.63
N HIS A 64 -1.75 -11.20 2.34
CA HIS A 64 -0.33 -11.19 2.65
C HIS A 64 0.51 -11.18 1.37
N ARG A 65 0.26 -12.12 0.45
CA ARG A 65 0.99 -12.23 -0.81
C ARG A 65 0.95 -10.95 -1.66
N ILE A 66 -0.23 -10.32 -1.78
CA ILE A 66 -0.33 -9.08 -2.57
C ILE A 66 0.32 -7.89 -1.86
N THR A 67 0.22 -7.85 -0.53
CA THR A 67 0.88 -6.80 0.28
C THR A 67 2.39 -6.94 0.16
N GLU A 68 2.95 -8.14 0.33
CA GLU A 68 4.38 -8.45 0.14
C GLU A 68 4.90 -7.99 -1.23
N PHE A 69 4.17 -8.30 -2.30
CA PHE A 69 4.52 -7.86 -3.65
C PHE A 69 4.57 -6.33 -3.78
N ILE A 70 3.63 -5.63 -3.13
CA ILE A 70 3.59 -4.16 -3.13
C ILE A 70 4.77 -3.60 -2.32
N LEU A 71 5.10 -4.20 -1.16
CA LEU A 71 6.24 -3.78 -0.35
C LEU A 71 7.57 -3.93 -1.09
N ASP A 72 7.77 -5.04 -1.78
CA ASP A 72 8.94 -5.25 -2.64
C ASP A 72 9.03 -4.18 -3.73
N ARG A 73 7.91 -3.91 -4.41
CA ARG A 73 7.87 -2.91 -5.49
C ARG A 73 8.29 -1.53 -5.02
N TYR A 74 7.93 -1.15 -3.78
CA TYR A 74 8.19 0.17 -3.22
C TYR A 74 9.40 0.25 -2.27
N ASN A 75 10.15 -0.85 -2.11
CA ASN A 75 11.28 -0.95 -1.18
C ASN A 75 10.90 -0.57 0.26
N LEU A 76 9.79 -1.13 0.75
CA LEU A 76 9.22 -0.82 2.08
C LEU A 76 9.40 -1.94 3.11
N LYS A 77 10.02 -3.07 2.76
CA LYS A 77 10.12 -4.25 3.65
C LYS A 77 10.97 -4.03 4.90
N GLU A 78 11.92 -3.10 4.84
CA GLU A 78 12.88 -2.83 5.92
C GLU A 78 12.64 -1.50 6.64
N LYS A 79 11.46 -0.89 6.43
CA LYS A 79 11.08 0.41 7.03
C LYS A 79 10.16 0.26 8.24
#